data_AF-A0A9E2YWH5-F1
#
_entry.id   AF-A0A9E2YWH5-F1
#
_cell.length_a   1.000
_cell.length_b   1.000
_cell.length_c   1.000
_cell.angle_alpha   90.00
_cell.angle_beta   90.00
_cell.angle_gamma   90.00
#
_symmetry.space_group_name_H-M   'P 1'
#
loop_
_entity.id
_entity.type
_entity.pdbx_description
1 polymer ?
#
loop_
_entity_poly.entity_id
_entity_poly.type
_entity_poly.pdbx_seq_one_letter_code
_entity_poly.pdbx_strand_id
1 'polypeptide(L)'
;MKKSGRDKKTPSLGHAALEVLIEEITVDAYGEQEQLWAFRQAFEDNVPLPAEGSVVGEPVVVLAFDYDGNERRGLTAKCRTADGRKHVVAAADLLMDPGTEASRYVAAYRKWMGL
;
A
#
# COMPACT_ATOMS: atom_id res chain seq x y z
N MET A 1 -34.38 -19.92 19.99
CA MET A 1 -33.00 -20.25 19.57
C MET A 1 -32.60 -19.27 18.47
N LYS A 2 -31.74 -18.29 18.78
CA LYS A 2 -31.32 -17.22 17.86
C LYS A 2 -30.26 -17.76 16.90
N LYS A 3 -30.49 -17.73 15.59
CA LYS A 3 -29.39 -17.74 14.61
C LYS A 3 -29.20 -16.30 14.16
N SER A 4 -28.21 -15.64 14.77
CA SER A 4 -27.73 -14.33 14.33
C SER A 4 -27.08 -14.53 12.96
N GLY A 5 -27.79 -14.12 11.90
CA GLY A 5 -27.20 -14.03 10.57
C GLY A 5 -26.07 -13.01 10.61
N ARG A 6 -24.87 -13.42 10.22
CA ARG A 6 -23.75 -12.52 9.99
C ARG A 6 -24.10 -11.71 8.75
N ASP A 7 -24.43 -10.44 8.92
CA ASP A 7 -24.68 -9.53 7.80
C ASP A 7 -23.46 -9.54 6.87
N LYS A 8 -23.61 -10.11 5.68
CA LYS A 8 -22.60 -10.00 4.63
C LYS A 8 -22.69 -8.57 4.09
N LYS A 9 -21.94 -7.64 4.68
CA LYS A 9 -21.78 -6.28 4.15
C LYS A 9 -21.33 -6.38 2.70
N THR A 10 -22.15 -5.89 1.78
CA THR A 10 -21.75 -5.65 0.39
C THR A 10 -20.54 -4.71 0.41
N PRO A 11 -19.41 -5.07 -0.21
CA PRO A 11 -18.27 -4.15 -0.27
C PRO A 11 -18.68 -2.86 -0.95
N SER A 12 -18.22 -1.72 -0.44
CA SER A 12 -18.34 -0.46 -1.19
C SER A 12 -17.57 -0.59 -2.51
N LEU A 13 -17.96 0.19 -3.53
CA LEU A 13 -17.29 0.21 -4.84
C LEU A 13 -15.77 0.41 -4.72
N GLY A 14 -15.32 1.27 -3.80
CA GLY A 14 -13.90 1.48 -3.53
C GLY A 14 -13.21 0.25 -2.95
N HIS A 15 -13.85 -0.45 -2.00
CA HIS A 15 -13.30 -1.70 -1.45
C HIS A 15 -13.20 -2.79 -2.52
N ALA A 16 -14.22 -2.96 -3.35
CA ALA A 16 -14.21 -3.94 -4.44
C ALA A 16 -13.09 -3.63 -5.46
N ALA A 17 -12.89 -2.36 -5.81
CA ALA A 17 -11.82 -1.95 -6.72
C ALA A 17 -10.41 -2.23 -6.15
N LEU A 18 -10.22 -2.12 -4.84
CA LEU A 18 -8.95 -2.50 -4.20
C LEU A 18 -8.74 -4.01 -4.18
N GLU A 19 -9.78 -4.82 -3.95
CA GLU A 19 -9.66 -6.29 -4.04
C GLU A 19 -9.21 -6.73 -5.43
N VAL A 20 -9.81 -6.15 -6.48
CA VAL A 20 -9.42 -6.44 -7.87
C VAL A 20 -7.96 -6.07 -8.12
N LEU A 21 -7.51 -4.89 -7.66
CA LEU A 21 -6.10 -4.49 -7.81
C LEU A 21 -5.15 -5.44 -7.03
N ILE A 22 -5.54 -5.89 -5.83
CA ILE A 22 -4.75 -6.85 -5.07
C ILE A 22 -4.67 -8.18 -5.82
N GLU A 23 -5.79 -8.67 -6.35
CA GLU A 23 -5.85 -9.89 -7.15
C GLU A 23 -4.95 -9.78 -8.40
N GLU A 24 -5.03 -8.66 -9.14
CA GLU A 24 -4.17 -8.39 -10.30
C GLU A 24 -2.68 -8.38 -9.93
N ILE A 25 -2.30 -7.72 -8.83
CA ILE A 25 -0.90 -7.65 -8.38
C ILE A 25 -0.40 -9.03 -7.95
N THR A 26 -1.25 -9.83 -7.30
CA THR A 26 -0.83 -11.08 -6.63
C THR A 26 -1.12 -12.34 -7.45
N VAL A 27 -1.67 -12.22 -8.66
CA VAL A 27 -2.21 -13.35 -9.45
C VAL A 27 -1.21 -14.50 -9.63
N ASP A 28 0.06 -14.20 -9.89
CA ASP A 28 1.13 -15.17 -10.09
C ASP A 28 2.14 -15.21 -8.92
N ALA A 29 1.76 -14.70 -7.75
CA ALA A 29 2.60 -14.61 -6.57
C ALA A 29 2.19 -15.63 -5.50
N TYR A 30 3.00 -16.66 -5.33
CA TYR A 30 2.78 -17.78 -4.43
C TYR A 30 3.46 -17.54 -3.07
N GLY A 31 2.64 -17.18 -2.09
CA GLY A 31 3.10 -16.93 -0.72
C GLY A 31 3.53 -15.48 -0.48
N GLU A 32 3.79 -15.15 0.78
CA GLU A 32 3.97 -13.77 1.23
C GLU A 32 5.19 -13.08 0.61
N GLN A 33 6.32 -13.78 0.53
CA GLN A 33 7.54 -13.25 -0.07
C GLN A 33 7.35 -12.84 -1.54
N GLU A 34 6.73 -13.69 -2.34
CA GLU A 34 6.46 -13.40 -3.75
C GLU A 34 5.45 -12.27 -3.90
N GLN A 35 4.42 -12.23 -3.04
CA GLN A 35 3.41 -11.17 -3.05
C GLN A 35 4.03 -9.81 -2.71
N LEU A 36 4.96 -9.75 -1.74
CA LEU A 36 5.71 -8.53 -1.43
C LEU A 36 6.58 -8.07 -2.61
N TRP A 37 7.23 -8.99 -3.31
CA TRP A 37 7.95 -8.66 -4.54
C TRP A 37 7.03 -8.14 -5.64
N ALA A 38 5.86 -8.75 -5.81
CA ALA A 38 4.85 -8.32 -6.77
C ALA A 38 4.32 -6.91 -6.44
N PHE A 39 4.04 -6.61 -5.17
CA PHE A 39 3.69 -5.26 -4.73
C PHE A 39 4.83 -4.27 -4.99
N ARG A 40 6.08 -4.61 -4.66
CA ARG A 40 7.24 -3.75 -4.92
C ARG A 40 7.35 -3.42 -6.41
N GLN A 41 7.20 -4.40 -7.29
CA GLN A 41 7.23 -4.18 -8.75
C GLN A 41 6.04 -3.34 -9.21
N ALA A 42 4.82 -3.65 -8.75
CA ALA A 42 3.63 -2.91 -9.13
C ALA A 42 3.73 -1.42 -8.72
N PHE A 43 4.33 -1.12 -7.57
CA PHE A 43 4.60 0.26 -7.14
C PHE A 43 5.66 0.93 -8.01
N GLU A 44 6.75 0.24 -8.34
CA GLU A 44 7.81 0.76 -9.24
C GLU A 44 7.26 1.11 -10.63
N ASP A 45 6.38 0.27 -11.17
CA ASP A 45 5.85 0.43 -12.53
C ASP A 45 4.75 1.49 -12.62
N ASN A 46 3.91 1.63 -11.58
CA ASN A 46 2.64 2.36 -11.70
C ASN A 46 2.51 3.59 -10.80
N VAL A 47 3.36 3.74 -9.76
CA VAL A 47 3.28 4.91 -8.88
C VAL A 47 4.20 6.01 -9.42
N PRO A 48 3.65 7.16 -9.89
CA PRO A 48 4.48 8.27 -10.33
C PRO A 48 5.26 8.82 -9.14
N LEU A 49 6.58 8.95 -9.29
CA LEU A 49 7.47 9.49 -8.27
C LEU A 49 8.29 10.67 -8.84
N PRO A 50 8.62 11.68 -8.02
CA PRO A 50 8.26 11.82 -6.60
C PRO A 50 6.76 12.08 -6.37
N ALA A 51 6.23 11.62 -5.23
CA ALA A 51 4.82 11.80 -4.86
C ALA A 51 4.68 12.46 -3.49
N GLU A 52 3.67 13.33 -3.35
CA GLU A 52 3.34 13.96 -2.07
C GLU A 52 2.54 13.01 -1.17
N GLY A 53 2.81 13.08 0.12
CA GLY A 53 2.09 12.33 1.13
C GLY A 53 2.44 12.78 2.55
N SER A 54 2.06 11.98 3.53
CA SER A 54 2.37 12.23 4.94
C SER A 54 2.62 10.94 5.71
N VAL A 55 3.38 11.07 6.80
CA VAL A 55 3.61 10.00 7.79
C VAL A 55 3.17 10.56 9.14
N VAL A 56 2.14 9.96 9.75
CA VAL A 56 1.56 10.44 11.03
C VAL A 56 1.22 11.95 11.00
N GLY A 57 0.77 12.44 9.85
CA GLY A 57 0.41 13.84 9.62
C GLY A 57 1.58 14.78 9.28
N GLU A 58 2.83 14.32 9.34
CA GLU A 58 3.99 15.11 8.89
C GLU A 58 4.15 14.99 7.36
N PRO A 59 4.20 16.11 6.61
CA PRO A 59 4.35 16.08 5.16
C PRO A 59 5.69 15.50 4.72
N VAL A 60 5.65 14.63 3.70
CA VAL A 60 6.84 14.04 3.08
C VAL A 60 6.67 13.92 1.57
N VAL A 61 7.80 14.00 0.86
CA VAL A 61 7.90 13.61 -0.55
C VAL A 61 8.42 12.18 -0.63
N VAL A 62 7.61 11.25 -1.12
CA VAL A 62 8.02 9.88 -1.40
C VAL A 62 8.89 9.86 -2.65
N LEU A 63 10.05 9.21 -2.56
CA LEU A 63 11.06 9.17 -3.62
C LEU A 63 11.22 7.80 -4.26
N ALA A 64 10.93 6.73 -3.51
CA ALA A 64 11.04 5.35 -3.95
C ALA A 64 10.27 4.43 -3.00
N PHE A 65 9.78 3.31 -3.52
CA PHE A 65 9.34 2.17 -2.73
C PHE A 65 10.32 1.02 -2.93
N ASP A 66 10.50 0.20 -1.90
CA ASP A 66 11.44 -0.91 -1.94
C ASP A 66 11.03 -2.06 -1.01
N TYR A 67 11.57 -3.24 -1.27
CA TYR A 67 11.44 -4.41 -0.41
C TYR A 67 12.80 -5.10 -0.30
N ASP A 68 13.31 -5.21 0.93
CA ASP A 68 14.67 -5.73 1.20
C ASP A 68 14.70 -7.24 1.49
N GLY A 69 13.59 -7.95 1.25
CA GLY A 69 13.44 -9.38 1.53
C GLY A 69 13.03 -9.71 2.96
N ASN A 70 12.81 -8.72 3.84
CA ASN A 70 12.33 -8.94 5.20
C ASN A 70 10.80 -8.84 5.29
N GLU A 71 10.13 -9.99 5.28
CA GLU A 71 8.66 -10.10 5.33
C GLU A 71 8.04 -9.31 6.50
N ARG A 72 8.68 -9.32 7.68
CA ARG A 72 8.16 -8.59 8.86
C ARG A 72 8.20 -7.08 8.69
N ARG A 73 9.13 -6.56 7.89
CA ARG A 73 9.21 -5.12 7.58
C ARG A 73 8.24 -4.74 6.47
N GLY A 74 7.99 -5.66 5.54
CA GLY A 74 7.19 -5.40 4.35
C GLY A 74 7.84 -4.37 3.43
N LEU A 75 7.03 -3.72 2.59
CA LEU A 75 7.49 -2.64 1.73
C LEU A 75 7.88 -1.43 2.58
N THR A 76 8.95 -0.79 2.17
CA THR A 76 9.41 0.48 2.71
C THR A 76 9.33 1.57 1.67
N ALA A 77 9.31 2.82 2.13
CA ALA A 77 9.36 3.98 1.28
C ALA A 77 10.51 4.89 1.72
N LYS A 78 11.30 5.34 0.75
CA LYS A 78 12.29 6.40 0.96
C LYS A 78 11.58 7.73 0.81
N CYS A 79 11.55 8.50 1.89
CA CYS A 79 10.86 9.78 1.95
C CYS A 79 11.84 10.92 2.19
N ARG A 80 11.49 12.13 1.72
CA ARG A 80 12.17 13.37 2.04
C ARG A 80 11.22 14.30 2.79
N THR A 81 11.64 14.76 3.97
CA THR A 81 10.91 15.74 4.77
C THR A 81 11.04 17.16 4.20
N ALA A 82 10.21 18.09 4.67
CA ALA A 82 10.25 19.49 4.24
C ALA A 82 11.63 20.16 4.44
N ASP A 83 12.38 19.75 5.47
CA ASP A 83 13.75 20.23 5.74
C ASP A 83 14.84 19.50 4.93
N GLY A 84 14.47 18.62 4.01
CA GLY A 84 15.37 17.94 3.08
C GLY A 84 16.02 16.66 3.61
N ARG A 85 15.79 16.26 4.88
CA ARG A 85 16.28 14.99 5.41
C ARG A 85 15.61 13.80 4.72
N LYS A 86 16.33 12.68 4.60
CA LYS A 86 15.84 11.46 3.99
C LYS A 86 15.65 10.37 5.05
N HIS A 87 14.47 9.77 5.05
CA HIS A 87 14.10 8.70 5.98
C HIS A 87 13.53 7.51 5.22
N VAL A 88 13.62 6.33 5.83
CA VAL A 88 12.94 5.13 5.36
C VAL A 88 11.83 4.83 6.35
N VAL A 89 10.61 4.69 5.85
CA VAL A 89 9.40 4.39 6.63
C VAL A 89 8.72 3.15 6.08
N ALA A 90 7.84 2.52 6.84
CA ALA A 90 6.99 1.47 6.28
C ALA A 90 6.03 2.09 5.26
N ALA A 91 5.87 1.46 4.10
CA ALA A 91 4.94 1.95 3.07
C ALA A 91 3.49 1.96 3.58
N ALA A 92 3.17 1.05 4.51
CA ALA A 92 1.88 1.01 5.19
C ALA A 92 1.60 2.26 6.04
N ASP A 93 2.61 2.98 6.53
CA ASP A 93 2.44 4.17 7.37
C ASP A 93 2.18 5.46 6.57
N LEU A 94 2.26 5.38 5.23
CA LEU A 94 2.02 6.51 4.35
C LEU A 94 0.52 6.77 4.15
N LEU A 95 0.18 8.05 4.16
CA LEU A 95 -1.07 8.57 3.63
C LEU A 95 -0.74 9.44 2.41
N MET A 96 -1.16 9.00 1.23
CA MET A 96 -0.94 9.70 -0.03
C MET A 96 -2.12 10.61 -0.37
N ASP A 97 -1.88 11.61 -1.21
CA ASP A 97 -2.94 12.52 -1.67
C ASP A 97 -4.10 11.76 -2.34
N PRO A 98 -5.36 11.97 -1.89
CA PRO A 98 -6.50 11.24 -2.42
C PRO A 98 -6.68 11.39 -3.93
N GLY A 99 -7.02 10.29 -4.60
CA GLY A 99 -7.28 10.28 -6.05
C GLY A 99 -6.03 10.15 -6.92
N THR A 100 -4.84 10.04 -6.32
CA THR A 100 -3.59 9.70 -7.03
C THR A 100 -3.42 8.18 -7.17
N GLU A 101 -2.66 7.74 -8.17
CA GLU A 101 -2.26 6.32 -8.26
C GLU A 101 -1.50 5.88 -7.00
N ALA A 102 -0.61 6.74 -6.45
CA ALA A 102 0.07 6.46 -5.19
C ALA A 102 -0.92 6.11 -4.06
N SER A 103 -2.02 6.87 -3.92
CA SER A 103 -3.06 6.58 -2.92
C SER A 103 -3.78 5.26 -3.15
N ARG A 104 -4.04 4.91 -4.42
CA ARG A 104 -4.69 3.65 -4.79
C ARG A 104 -3.81 2.44 -4.45
N TYR A 105 -2.54 2.49 -4.82
CA TYR A 105 -1.58 1.40 -4.58
C TYR A 105 -1.24 1.25 -3.09
N VAL A 106 -1.00 2.35 -2.36
CA VAL A 106 -0.80 2.30 -0.90
C VAL A 106 -2.05 1.76 -0.18
N ALA A 107 -3.25 2.14 -0.60
CA ALA A 107 -4.49 1.60 -0.03
C ALA A 107 -4.66 0.11 -0.30
N ALA A 108 -4.34 -0.37 -1.52
CA ALA A 108 -4.35 -1.80 -1.84
C ALA A 108 -3.35 -2.58 -0.99
N TYR A 109 -2.13 -2.07 -0.84
CA TYR A 109 -1.10 -2.70 -0.01
C TYR A 109 -1.51 -2.79 1.46
N ARG A 110 -2.01 -1.68 2.03
CA ARG A 110 -2.53 -1.66 3.42
C ARG A 110 -3.65 -2.68 3.62
N LYS A 111 -4.58 -2.76 2.67
CA LYS A 111 -5.69 -3.71 2.71
C LYS A 111 -5.23 -5.16 2.63
N TRP A 112 -4.25 -5.47 1.78
CA TRP A 112 -3.61 -6.79 1.71
C TRP A 112 -2.94 -7.18 3.05
N MET A 113 -2.33 -6.22 3.74
CA MET A 113 -1.81 -6.41 5.11
C MET A 113 -2.90 -6.53 6.20
N GLY A 114 -4.17 -6.31 5.88
CA GLY A 114 -5.27 -6.32 6.84
C GLY A 114 -5.44 -5.03 7.66
N LEU A 115 -4.92 -3.89 7.17
CA LEU A 115 -4.98 -2.55 7.80
C LEU A 115 -6.11 -1.66 7.25
#